data_AF-A0AA35TI59-F1
#
_entry.id   AF-A0AA35TI59-F1
#
_cell.length_a   1.000
_cell.length_b   1.000
_cell.length_c   1.000
_cell.angle_alpha   90.00
_cell.angle_beta   90.00
_cell.angle_gamma   90.00
#
_symmetry.space_group_name_H-M   'P 1'
#
loop_
_entity.id
_entity.type
_entity.pdbx_description
1 polymer ?
#
loop_
_entity_poly.entity_id
_entity_poly.type
_entity_poly.pdbx_seq_one_letter_code
_entity_poly.pdbx_strand_id
1 'polypeptide(L)'
;MQHLERESRAHGDMAVFTDSAALPESEHLLYQLGWLQHSVSYHFLLRTKDRYYVRLDEILHSLQPHDPATSSLYWGYFEANRHAKQRWTGKHWEPDWFLCSKFIRFAHSGGYVISQTLVQRLVRSAHYLQLYMNEDIAVATWLSPFGDVTWKHDVRFDTDPGQSRGCQNTFLVFPVNSYGDMIVRHQRLRDSHKVCRKEHFLLRPHTFDFSVVPSQCCHSL
;
A
#
# COMPACT_ATOMS: atom_id res chain seq x y z
N MET A 1 -3.37 -2.22 -27.83
CA MET A 1 -3.11 -3.65 -27.49
C MET A 1 -1.79 -4.16 -28.04
N GLN A 2 -1.47 -4.04 -29.33
CA GLN A 2 -0.22 -4.60 -29.91
C GLN A 2 1.10 -4.17 -29.21
N HIS A 3 1.21 -2.95 -28.68
CA HIS A 3 2.38 -2.54 -27.90
C HIS A 3 2.52 -3.33 -26.60
N LEU A 4 1.44 -3.39 -25.80
CA LEU A 4 1.37 -4.14 -24.54
C LEU A 4 1.64 -5.63 -24.76
N GLU A 5 1.12 -6.22 -25.84
CA GLU A 5 1.40 -7.63 -26.17
C GLU A 5 2.88 -7.88 -26.47
N ARG A 6 3.55 -6.95 -27.18
CA ARG A 6 4.98 -7.07 -27.46
C ARG A 6 5.80 -6.97 -26.18
N GLU A 7 5.48 -5.99 -25.33
CA GLU A 7 6.13 -5.81 -24.03
C GLU A 7 5.90 -7.03 -23.12
N SER A 8 4.67 -7.55 -23.07
CA SER A 8 4.31 -8.75 -22.29
C SER A 8 5.12 -9.96 -22.73
N ARG A 9 5.24 -10.17 -24.05
CA ARG A 9 6.05 -11.25 -24.62
C ARG A 9 7.55 -11.07 -24.34
N ALA A 10 8.03 -9.84 -24.24
CA ALA A 10 9.44 -9.54 -24.03
C ALA A 10 9.88 -9.73 -22.57
N HIS A 11 9.03 -9.36 -21.60
CA HIS A 11 9.39 -9.30 -20.19
C HIS A 11 8.70 -10.34 -19.31
N GLY A 12 7.53 -10.84 -19.71
CA GLY A 12 6.82 -11.90 -18.96
C GLY A 12 6.34 -11.49 -17.57
N ASP A 13 6.21 -10.19 -17.31
CA ASP A 13 5.98 -9.58 -15.99
C ASP A 13 4.66 -8.81 -15.89
N MET A 14 3.78 -8.95 -16.89
CA MET A 14 2.49 -8.27 -16.94
C MET A 14 1.30 -9.24 -16.83
N ALA A 15 0.38 -8.92 -15.93
CA ALA A 15 -0.97 -9.48 -15.87
C ALA A 15 -1.97 -8.40 -16.31
N VAL A 16 -2.71 -8.65 -17.39
CA VAL A 16 -3.65 -7.69 -17.99
C VAL A 16 -5.08 -8.15 -17.79
N PHE A 17 -5.91 -7.30 -17.18
CA PHE A 17 -7.34 -7.52 -16.96
C PHE A 17 -8.11 -6.58 -17.89
N THR A 18 -8.98 -7.12 -18.75
CA THR A 18 -9.59 -6.35 -19.86
C THR A 18 -10.92 -5.68 -19.52
N ASP A 19 -11.56 -6.03 -18.40
CA ASP A 19 -12.95 -5.66 -18.10
C ASP A 19 -13.08 -4.85 -16.79
N SER A 20 -12.18 -3.88 -16.60
CA SER A 20 -11.96 -3.29 -15.28
C SER A 20 -12.30 -1.80 -15.18
N ALA A 21 -12.36 -1.04 -16.28
CA ALA A 21 -12.37 0.43 -16.21
C ALA A 21 -13.53 1.06 -15.37
N ALA A 22 -14.64 0.35 -15.19
CA ALA A 22 -15.79 0.81 -14.41
C ALA A 22 -15.84 0.28 -12.95
N LEU A 23 -14.92 -0.60 -12.56
CA LEU A 23 -14.97 -1.27 -11.26
C LEU A 23 -14.32 -0.42 -10.15
N PRO A 24 -14.77 -0.57 -8.88
CA PRO A 24 -14.10 0.04 -7.74
C PRO A 24 -12.64 -0.40 -7.60
N GLU A 25 -11.75 0.44 -7.05
CA GLU A 25 -10.32 0.08 -6.88
C GLU A 25 -10.16 -1.18 -6.01
N SER A 26 -11.04 -1.36 -5.04
CA SER A 26 -11.05 -2.55 -4.18
C SER A 26 -11.36 -3.84 -4.96
N GLU A 27 -12.22 -3.78 -5.98
CA GLU A 27 -12.53 -4.94 -6.81
C GLU A 27 -11.34 -5.31 -7.72
N HIS A 28 -10.70 -4.30 -8.31
CA HIS A 28 -9.42 -4.50 -9.02
C HIS A 28 -8.39 -5.19 -8.15
N LEU A 29 -8.27 -4.75 -6.89
CA LEU A 29 -7.36 -5.34 -5.94
C LEU A 29 -7.71 -6.81 -5.71
N LEU A 30 -8.98 -7.19 -5.53
CA LEU A 30 -9.37 -8.58 -5.34
C LEU A 30 -9.04 -9.45 -6.56
N TYR A 31 -9.22 -8.97 -7.79
CA TYR A 31 -8.77 -9.69 -8.99
C TYR A 31 -7.25 -9.89 -9.01
N GLN A 32 -6.48 -8.84 -8.67
CA GLN A 32 -5.02 -8.92 -8.61
C GLN A 32 -4.55 -9.90 -7.53
N LEU A 33 -5.11 -9.82 -6.32
CA LEU A 33 -4.80 -10.74 -5.22
C LEU A 33 -5.19 -12.18 -5.57
N GLY A 34 -6.35 -12.37 -6.20
CA GLY A 34 -6.80 -13.68 -6.69
C GLY A 34 -5.83 -14.25 -7.72
N TRP A 35 -5.42 -13.46 -8.71
CA TRP A 35 -4.45 -13.90 -9.72
C TRP A 35 -3.09 -14.24 -9.09
N LEU A 36 -2.56 -13.37 -8.21
CA LEU A 36 -1.29 -13.59 -7.51
C LEU A 36 -1.31 -14.87 -6.69
N GLN A 37 -2.39 -15.09 -5.93
CA GLN A 37 -2.55 -16.26 -5.06
C GLN A 37 -2.51 -17.59 -5.83
N HIS A 38 -2.96 -17.61 -7.09
CA HIS A 38 -2.97 -18.82 -7.92
C HIS A 38 -1.73 -18.95 -8.83
N SER A 39 -1.07 -17.84 -9.16
CA SER A 39 -0.05 -17.81 -10.22
C SER A 39 1.37 -17.61 -9.71
N VAL A 40 1.55 -17.11 -8.49
CA VAL A 40 2.87 -16.73 -7.96
C VAL A 40 3.06 -17.30 -6.56
N SER A 41 4.23 -17.88 -6.31
CA SER A 41 4.65 -18.28 -4.96
C SER A 41 5.39 -17.13 -4.29
N TYR A 42 4.90 -16.67 -3.14
CA TYR A 42 5.49 -15.56 -2.38
C TYR A 42 5.09 -15.66 -0.90
N HIS A 43 5.89 -15.03 -0.04
CA HIS A 43 5.63 -14.96 1.40
C HIS A 43 5.05 -13.62 1.84
N PHE A 44 5.51 -12.54 1.19
CA PHE A 44 5.05 -11.17 1.42
C PHE A 44 4.79 -10.52 0.06
N LEU A 45 3.73 -9.73 -0.03
CA LEU A 45 3.40 -8.90 -1.17
C LEU A 45 3.69 -7.46 -0.81
N LEU A 46 4.65 -6.84 -1.49
CA LEU A 46 4.76 -5.38 -1.53
C LEU A 46 3.86 -4.88 -2.65
N ARG A 47 2.82 -4.14 -2.28
CA ARG A 47 1.95 -3.46 -3.22
C ARG A 47 2.38 -2.00 -3.31
N THR A 48 2.53 -1.46 -4.51
CA THR A 48 2.88 -0.04 -4.75
C THR A 48 2.34 0.44 -6.10
N LYS A 49 2.63 1.69 -6.47
CA LYS A 49 2.27 2.30 -7.76
C LYS A 49 3.57 2.65 -8.50
N ASP A 50 3.50 2.71 -9.83
CA ASP A 50 4.62 3.01 -10.74
C ASP A 50 5.36 4.35 -10.50
N ARG A 51 4.74 5.26 -9.74
CA ARG A 51 5.29 6.56 -9.35
C ARG A 51 6.04 6.57 -8.01
N TYR A 52 6.32 5.42 -7.41
CA TYR A 52 7.09 5.31 -6.17
C TYR A 52 8.39 4.56 -6.39
N TYR A 53 9.45 5.03 -5.75
CA TYR A 53 10.70 4.30 -5.61
C TYR A 53 10.66 3.44 -4.35
N VAL A 54 11.24 2.25 -4.44
CA VAL A 54 11.26 1.27 -3.35
C VAL A 54 12.71 0.90 -3.00
N ARG A 55 13.07 1.04 -1.72
CA ARG A 55 14.30 0.48 -1.13
C ARG A 55 14.10 -0.98 -0.78
N LEU A 56 14.14 -1.83 -1.80
CA LEU A 56 13.92 -3.27 -1.66
C LEU A 56 14.92 -3.93 -0.69
N ASP A 57 16.16 -3.46 -0.67
CA ASP A 57 17.21 -3.89 0.26
C ASP A 57 16.77 -3.76 1.72
N GLU A 58 16.23 -2.58 2.09
CA GLU A 58 15.79 -2.28 3.45
C GLU A 58 14.46 -2.95 3.80
N ILE A 59 13.55 -3.10 2.83
CA ILE A 59 12.30 -3.84 3.02
C ILE A 59 12.60 -5.32 3.29
N LEU A 60 13.46 -5.94 2.48
CA LEU A 60 13.85 -7.33 2.67
C LEU A 60 14.53 -7.53 4.03
N HIS A 61 15.46 -6.63 4.41
CA HIS A 61 16.08 -6.66 5.73
C HIS A 61 15.05 -6.55 6.86
N SER A 62 14.09 -5.61 6.74
CA SER A 62 13.03 -5.42 7.72
C SER A 62 12.05 -6.60 7.83
N LEU A 63 11.99 -7.45 6.81
CA LEU A 63 11.14 -8.66 6.79
C LEU A 63 11.85 -9.90 7.35
N GLN A 64 13.18 -9.91 7.47
CA GLN A 64 13.94 -11.05 8.00
C GLN A 64 13.45 -11.58 9.36
N PRO A 65 13.04 -10.73 10.33
CA PRO A 65 12.56 -11.21 11.63
C PRO A 65 11.15 -11.83 11.59
N HIS A 66 10.41 -11.68 10.48
CA HIS A 66 9.05 -12.17 10.37
C HIS A 66 9.03 -13.58 9.77
N ASP A 67 8.46 -14.55 10.51
CA ASP A 67 8.28 -15.91 9.98
C ASP A 67 7.26 -15.92 8.82
N PRO A 68 7.70 -16.29 7.60
CA PRO A 68 6.83 -16.36 6.43
C PRO A 68 5.58 -17.23 6.61
N ALA A 69 5.66 -18.31 7.39
CA ALA A 69 4.60 -19.30 7.50
C ALA A 69 3.48 -18.87 8.45
N THR A 70 3.80 -18.02 9.44
CA THR A 70 2.86 -17.65 10.50
C THR A 70 2.56 -16.15 10.52
N SER A 71 3.26 -15.34 9.73
CA SER A 71 3.05 -13.91 9.71
C SER A 71 1.66 -13.54 9.19
N SER A 72 0.94 -12.75 9.99
CA SER A 72 -0.28 -12.02 9.62
C SER A 72 0.02 -10.51 9.52
N LEU A 73 1.14 -10.14 8.89
CA LEU A 73 1.64 -8.76 8.81
C LEU A 73 0.86 -7.91 7.80
N TYR A 74 0.48 -6.70 8.22
CA TYR A 74 0.07 -5.58 7.37
C TYR A 74 0.86 -4.32 7.77
N TRP A 75 1.78 -3.89 6.92
CA TRP A 75 2.83 -2.91 7.22
C TRP A 75 2.84 -1.76 6.22
N GLY A 76 2.77 -0.53 6.72
CA GLY A 76 2.85 0.67 5.87
C GLY A 76 2.69 1.96 6.68
N TYR A 77 2.43 3.07 5.99
CA TYR A 77 2.09 4.33 6.66
C TYR A 77 0.60 4.38 6.94
N PHE A 78 0.23 4.17 8.21
CA PHE A 78 -1.17 4.17 8.63
C PHE A 78 -1.68 5.57 8.95
N GLU A 79 -2.92 5.83 8.56
CA GLU A 79 -3.71 6.98 8.93
C GLU A 79 -5.08 6.53 9.44
N ALA A 80 -5.73 7.39 10.24
CA ALA A 80 -7.12 7.23 10.59
C ALA A 80 -7.77 8.59 10.84
N ASN A 81 -8.96 8.61 11.46
CA ASN A 81 -9.63 9.82 11.93
C ASN A 81 -10.10 10.79 10.82
N ARG A 82 -9.98 10.43 9.54
CA ARG A 82 -10.55 11.20 8.43
C ARG A 82 -12.05 10.97 8.33
N HIS A 83 -12.82 12.02 8.08
CA HIS A 83 -14.26 11.90 7.89
C HIS A 83 -14.58 11.03 6.67
N ALA A 84 -15.53 10.11 6.84
CA ALA A 84 -16.03 9.30 5.75
C ALA A 84 -16.79 10.19 4.75
N LYS A 85 -16.44 10.08 3.48
CA LYS A 85 -16.95 10.95 2.40
C LYS A 85 -18.17 10.35 1.71
N GLN A 86 -19.13 9.86 2.48
CA GLN A 86 -20.36 9.22 1.97
C GLN A 86 -21.21 10.14 1.09
N ARG A 87 -21.33 11.41 1.48
CA ARG A 87 -22.22 12.40 0.84
C ARG A 87 -21.49 13.33 -0.15
N TRP A 88 -20.27 12.98 -0.53
CA TRP A 88 -19.44 13.81 -1.41
C TRP A 88 -19.65 13.39 -2.87
N THR A 89 -19.15 14.19 -3.82
CA THR A 89 -18.99 13.78 -5.22
C THR A 89 -17.53 14.04 -5.63
N GLY A 90 -16.94 13.15 -6.43
CA GLY A 90 -15.56 13.28 -6.90
C GLY A 90 -14.54 12.42 -6.13
N LYS A 91 -13.27 12.85 -6.11
CA LYS A 91 -12.14 12.06 -5.61
C LYS A 91 -12.35 11.68 -4.13
N HIS A 92 -12.26 10.38 -3.84
CA HIS A 92 -12.47 9.77 -2.52
C HIS A 92 -13.94 9.71 -2.04
N TRP A 93 -14.91 9.74 -2.95
CA TRP A 93 -16.31 9.46 -2.62
C TRP A 93 -16.52 7.99 -2.27
N GLU A 94 -17.22 7.72 -1.16
CA GLU A 94 -17.45 6.36 -0.64
C GLU A 94 -18.92 6.18 -0.25
N PRO A 95 -19.82 6.00 -1.22
CA PRO A 95 -21.27 5.98 -0.97
C PRO A 95 -21.68 4.83 -0.06
N ASP A 96 -21.03 3.68 -0.20
CA ASP A 96 -21.38 2.43 0.46
C ASP A 96 -20.60 2.20 1.77
N TRP A 97 -19.92 3.23 2.27
CA TRP A 97 -19.32 3.17 3.60
C TRP A 97 -20.41 3.01 4.67
N PHE A 98 -20.28 2.03 5.56
CA PHE A 98 -21.35 1.69 6.51
C PHE A 98 -20.91 1.61 7.99
N LEU A 99 -19.62 1.77 8.29
CA LEU A 99 -19.10 1.56 9.65
C LEU A 99 -19.38 2.74 10.60
N CYS A 100 -18.70 3.87 10.43
CA CYS A 100 -18.88 5.04 11.29
C CYS A 100 -18.65 6.36 10.53
N SER A 101 -18.79 7.51 11.18
CA SER A 101 -18.62 8.82 10.51
C SER A 101 -17.19 9.14 10.05
N LYS A 102 -16.23 8.29 10.40
CA LYS A 102 -14.81 8.41 10.07
C LYS A 102 -14.31 7.10 9.47
N PHE A 103 -13.28 7.17 8.63
CA PHE A 103 -12.58 5.98 8.21
C PHE A 103 -11.83 5.38 9.40
N ILE A 104 -11.77 4.06 9.42
CA ILE A 104 -10.95 3.29 10.36
C ILE A 104 -9.45 3.45 9.99
N ARG A 105 -8.57 2.75 10.70
CA ARG A 105 -7.13 2.71 10.39
C ARG A 105 -6.88 2.13 9.00
N PHE A 106 -6.17 2.82 8.11
CA PHE A 106 -5.78 2.30 6.80
C PHE A 106 -4.33 2.67 6.47
N ALA A 107 -3.65 1.83 5.70
CA ALA A 107 -2.36 2.19 5.11
C ALA A 107 -2.57 2.81 3.73
N HIS A 108 -1.77 3.81 3.38
CA HIS A 108 -1.91 4.46 2.07
C HIS A 108 -1.43 3.57 0.91
N SER A 109 -2.19 3.54 -0.19
CA SER A 109 -1.88 2.77 -1.41
C SER A 109 -0.66 3.22 -2.21
N GLY A 110 0.04 4.29 -1.79
CA GLY A 110 1.36 4.56 -2.36
C GLY A 110 2.33 3.41 -2.11
N GLY A 111 2.16 2.68 -1.02
CA GLY A 111 2.83 1.42 -0.80
C GLY A 111 2.60 0.82 0.58
N TYR A 112 2.43 -0.50 0.62
CA TYR A 112 2.35 -1.29 1.84
C TYR A 112 2.79 -2.73 1.59
N VAL A 113 3.21 -3.42 2.64
CA VAL A 113 3.52 -4.85 2.64
C VAL A 113 2.41 -5.61 3.34
N ILE A 114 1.93 -6.69 2.72
CA ILE A 114 0.94 -7.61 3.29
C ILE A 114 1.45 -9.05 3.19
N SER A 115 1.32 -9.82 4.25
CA SER A 115 1.69 -11.24 4.28
C SER A 115 0.79 -12.10 3.38
N GLN A 116 1.33 -13.19 2.84
CA GLN A 116 0.57 -14.15 2.03
C GLN A 116 -0.63 -14.71 2.80
N THR A 117 -0.49 -15.00 4.09
CA THR A 117 -1.58 -15.48 4.96
C THR A 117 -2.79 -14.55 4.94
N LEU A 118 -2.56 -13.23 5.04
CA LEU A 118 -3.65 -12.27 4.95
C LEU A 118 -4.24 -12.18 3.55
N VAL A 119 -3.41 -12.21 2.50
CA VAL A 119 -3.90 -12.25 1.11
C VAL A 119 -4.80 -13.46 0.87
N GLN A 120 -4.39 -14.65 1.33
CA GLN A 120 -5.18 -15.87 1.24
C GLN A 120 -6.56 -15.73 1.90
N ARG A 121 -6.63 -15.09 3.07
CA ARG A 121 -7.89 -14.84 3.76
C ARG A 121 -8.78 -13.88 3.00
N LEU A 122 -8.22 -12.80 2.44
CA LEU A 122 -8.97 -11.86 1.61
C LEU A 122 -9.54 -12.55 0.36
N VAL A 123 -8.72 -13.33 -0.36
CA VAL A 123 -9.15 -14.05 -1.56
C VAL A 123 -10.23 -15.09 -1.25
N ARG A 124 -10.07 -15.87 -0.16
CA ARG A 124 -11.07 -16.87 0.27
C ARG A 124 -12.42 -16.27 0.68
N SER A 125 -12.38 -15.05 1.23
CA SER A 125 -13.57 -14.36 1.70
C SER A 125 -14.14 -13.38 0.65
N ALA A 126 -13.56 -13.28 -0.54
CA ALA A 126 -13.81 -12.19 -1.49
C ALA A 126 -15.30 -11.96 -1.79
N HIS A 127 -16.10 -13.02 -1.91
CA HIS A 127 -17.54 -12.94 -2.19
C HIS A 127 -18.39 -12.42 -1.00
N TYR A 128 -17.82 -12.34 0.20
CA TYR A 128 -18.44 -11.73 1.38
C TYR A 128 -17.97 -10.30 1.63
N LEU A 129 -16.97 -9.81 0.89
CA LEU A 129 -16.37 -8.51 1.14
C LEU A 129 -17.15 -7.40 0.45
N GLN A 130 -17.52 -6.38 1.21
CA GLN A 130 -18.07 -5.14 0.66
C GLN A 130 -17.02 -4.44 -0.20
N LEU A 131 -17.40 -4.00 -1.39
CA LEU A 131 -16.52 -3.22 -2.27
C LEU A 131 -16.56 -1.74 -1.90
N TYR A 132 -15.42 -1.08 -2.06
CA TYR A 132 -15.21 0.36 -1.85
C TYR A 132 -14.50 0.98 -3.04
N MET A 133 -14.73 2.28 -3.27
CA MET A 133 -14.07 2.98 -4.38
C MET A 133 -12.58 3.14 -4.14
N ASN A 134 -12.16 3.30 -2.88
CA ASN A 134 -10.78 3.39 -2.44
C ASN A 134 -10.32 2.09 -1.79
N GLU A 135 -9.23 1.55 -2.31
CA GLU A 135 -8.62 0.33 -1.80
C GLU A 135 -8.00 0.45 -0.40
N ASP A 136 -7.52 1.63 -0.02
CA ASP A 136 -6.84 1.88 1.26
C ASP A 136 -7.78 1.46 2.41
N ILE A 137 -9.00 1.98 2.36
CA ILE A 137 -10.06 1.71 3.34
C ILE A 137 -10.63 0.31 3.18
N ALA A 138 -10.61 -0.26 1.96
CA ALA A 138 -11.13 -1.59 1.70
C ALA A 138 -10.30 -2.65 2.44
N VAL A 139 -8.98 -2.67 2.19
CA VAL A 139 -8.06 -3.62 2.84
C VAL A 139 -8.13 -3.53 4.35
N ALA A 140 -8.12 -2.30 4.88
CA ALA A 140 -8.30 -2.07 6.30
C ALA A 140 -9.60 -2.66 6.85
N THR A 141 -10.71 -2.44 6.15
CA THR A 141 -12.04 -2.89 6.58
C THR A 141 -12.13 -4.40 6.54
N TRP A 142 -11.65 -5.03 5.47
CA TRP A 142 -11.68 -6.48 5.30
C TRP A 142 -10.77 -7.22 6.28
N LEU A 143 -9.68 -6.59 6.71
CA LEU A 143 -8.77 -7.17 7.70
C LEU A 143 -9.23 -6.96 9.15
N SER A 144 -10.11 -6.00 9.41
CA SER A 144 -10.55 -5.65 10.77
C SER A 144 -11.22 -6.78 11.56
N PRO A 145 -11.96 -7.72 10.94
CA PRO A 145 -12.51 -8.88 11.66
C PRO A 145 -11.48 -9.91 12.12
N PHE A 146 -10.25 -9.90 11.60
CA PHE A 146 -9.22 -10.87 11.95
C PHE A 146 -8.43 -10.41 13.18
N GLY A 147 -8.55 -11.16 14.28
CA GLY A 147 -7.96 -10.82 15.57
C GLY A 147 -6.43 -10.94 15.67
N ASP A 148 -5.79 -11.65 14.74
CA ASP A 148 -4.36 -11.95 14.72
C ASP A 148 -3.56 -11.08 13.72
N VAL A 149 -4.18 -10.04 13.14
CA VAL A 149 -3.47 -9.13 12.22
C VAL A 149 -2.43 -8.33 13.00
N THR A 150 -1.19 -8.42 12.54
CA THR A 150 -0.09 -7.57 13.01
C THR A 150 -0.07 -6.28 12.19
N TRP A 151 -0.68 -5.24 12.74
CA TRP A 151 -0.68 -3.90 12.15
C TRP A 151 0.63 -3.19 12.49
N LYS A 152 1.39 -2.76 11.48
CA LYS A 152 2.68 -2.09 11.66
C LYS A 152 2.68 -0.74 10.97
N HIS A 153 2.61 0.34 11.76
CA HIS A 153 2.83 1.70 11.28
C HIS A 153 4.33 1.97 11.16
N ASP A 154 4.77 2.52 10.03
CA ASP A 154 6.17 2.85 9.79
C ASP A 154 6.31 4.17 9.04
N VAL A 155 6.89 5.15 9.72
CA VAL A 155 7.11 6.49 9.20
C VAL A 155 8.09 6.54 8.03
N ARG A 156 8.78 5.44 7.70
CA ARG A 156 9.65 5.36 6.52
C ARG A 156 8.88 5.15 5.21
N PHE A 157 7.58 4.88 5.26
CA PHE A 157 6.71 4.82 4.07
C PHE A 157 6.16 6.20 3.74
N ASP A 158 6.77 6.93 2.82
CA ASP A 158 6.23 8.18 2.27
C ASP A 158 5.23 7.88 1.15
N THR A 159 4.06 7.41 1.56
CA THR A 159 3.08 6.79 0.64
C THR A 159 1.74 7.51 0.56
N ASP A 160 1.59 8.65 1.23
CA ASP A 160 0.42 9.51 1.03
C ASP A 160 0.36 9.95 -0.45
N PRO A 161 -0.74 9.65 -1.17
CA PRO A 161 -0.87 9.99 -2.59
C PRO A 161 -1.08 11.50 -2.85
N GLY A 162 -1.39 12.29 -1.82
CA GLY A 162 -1.63 13.73 -1.92
C GLY A 162 -0.39 14.58 -1.68
N GLN A 163 0.50 14.18 -0.76
CA GLN A 163 1.66 14.99 -0.39
C GLN A 163 2.84 14.15 0.10
N SER A 164 4.01 14.37 -0.50
CA SER A 164 5.27 13.82 0.00
C SER A 164 5.72 14.53 1.27
N ARG A 165 6.32 13.78 2.18
CA ARG A 165 6.95 14.31 3.40
C ARG A 165 8.38 14.78 3.18
N GLY A 166 8.89 14.72 1.94
CA GLY A 166 10.20 15.22 1.55
C GLY A 166 11.11 14.10 1.03
N CYS A 167 12.40 14.17 1.34
CA CYS A 167 13.36 13.13 0.96
C CYS A 167 14.22 12.78 2.16
N GLN A 168 14.19 11.50 2.56
CA GLN A 168 15.08 10.94 3.57
C GLN A 168 15.69 9.64 3.03
N ASN A 169 16.97 9.40 3.27
CA ASN A 169 17.64 8.15 2.87
C ASN A 169 17.13 6.95 3.67
N THR A 170 16.47 7.20 4.80
CA THR A 170 15.79 6.19 5.62
C THR A 170 14.42 5.78 5.09
N PHE A 171 13.86 6.50 4.11
CA PHE A 171 12.56 6.12 3.54
C PHE A 171 12.65 4.80 2.77
N LEU A 172 11.62 3.97 2.93
CA LEU A 172 11.49 2.65 2.31
C LEU A 172 10.73 2.72 0.99
N VAL A 173 9.65 3.49 0.96
CA VAL A 173 8.83 3.73 -0.23
C VAL A 173 8.55 5.22 -0.27
N PHE A 174 8.80 5.87 -1.41
CA PHE A 174 8.66 7.32 -1.53
C PHE A 174 8.44 7.74 -2.97
N PRO A 175 7.75 8.86 -3.24
CA PRO A 175 7.37 9.24 -4.58
C PRO A 175 8.58 9.68 -5.42
N VAL A 176 8.49 9.43 -6.73
CA VAL A 176 9.39 9.96 -7.75
C VAL A 176 8.65 10.95 -8.65
N ASN A 177 9.38 11.94 -9.16
CA ASN A 177 8.80 12.96 -10.03
C ASN A 177 8.73 12.50 -11.50
N SER A 178 9.56 11.51 -11.88
CA SER A 178 9.61 10.95 -13.23
C SER A 178 10.36 9.62 -13.24
N TYR A 179 10.26 8.90 -14.36
CA TYR A 179 11.11 7.73 -14.63
C TYR A 179 12.62 8.06 -14.55
N GLY A 180 13.02 9.21 -15.07
CA GLY A 180 14.42 9.67 -14.97
C GLY A 180 14.86 9.89 -13.53
N ASP A 181 14.00 10.42 -12.67
CA ASP A 181 14.26 10.55 -11.22
C ASP A 181 14.42 9.17 -10.58
N MET A 182 13.61 8.18 -10.94
CA MET A 182 13.75 6.80 -10.48
C MET A 182 15.13 6.20 -10.81
N ILE A 183 15.59 6.35 -12.06
CA ILE A 183 16.93 5.89 -12.49
C ILE A 183 18.03 6.58 -11.68
N VAL A 184 17.99 7.91 -11.61
CA VAL A 184 19.02 8.70 -10.92
C VAL A 184 19.10 8.33 -9.44
N ARG A 185 17.95 8.09 -8.80
CA ARG A 185 17.89 7.63 -7.40
C ARG A 185 18.48 6.22 -7.25
N HIS A 186 18.20 5.31 -8.19
CA HIS A 186 18.81 3.97 -8.16
C HIS A 186 20.32 3.99 -8.36
N GLN A 187 20.82 4.82 -9.27
CA GLN A 187 22.27 5.00 -9.45
C GLN A 187 22.93 5.53 -8.17
N ARG A 188 22.37 6.58 -7.55
CA ARG A 188 22.91 7.10 -6.28
C ARG A 188 22.89 6.07 -5.16
N LEU A 189 21.81 5.28 -5.07
CA LEU A 189 21.72 4.22 -4.09
C LEU A 189 22.85 3.20 -4.27
N ARG A 190 23.07 2.75 -5.51
CA ARG A 190 24.15 1.82 -5.84
C ARG A 190 25.53 2.39 -5.56
N ASP A 191 25.76 3.66 -5.90
CA ASP A 191 27.09 4.26 -5.88
C ASP A 191 27.47 4.81 -4.48
N SER A 192 26.49 5.16 -3.63
CA SER A 192 26.73 5.87 -2.37
C SER A 192 25.86 5.42 -1.19
N HIS A 193 25.01 4.42 -1.36
CA HIS A 193 23.98 4.00 -0.38
C HIS A 193 23.03 5.12 0.05
N LYS A 194 22.89 6.17 -0.77
CA LYS A 194 21.98 7.30 -0.55
C LYS A 194 21.08 7.50 -1.75
N VAL A 195 19.82 7.80 -1.50
CA VAL A 195 18.83 8.11 -2.56
C VAL A 195 18.70 9.62 -2.74
N CYS A 196 18.67 10.35 -1.63
CA CYS A 196 18.46 11.78 -1.58
C CYS A 196 19.77 12.51 -1.84
N ARG A 197 19.74 13.51 -2.75
CA ARG A 197 20.85 14.45 -2.91
C ARG A 197 21.06 15.29 -1.64
N LYS A 198 19.95 15.73 -1.04
CA LYS A 198 19.90 16.44 0.23
C LYS A 198 18.63 16.04 0.96
N GLU A 199 18.79 15.59 2.20
CA GLU A 199 17.66 15.24 3.05
C GLU A 199 16.92 16.49 3.51
N HIS A 200 15.60 16.41 3.52
CA HIS A 200 14.72 17.47 3.98
C HIS A 200 13.35 16.90 4.32
N PHE A 201 12.67 17.57 5.24
CA PHE A 201 11.27 17.31 5.57
C PHE A 201 10.41 18.46 5.05
N LEU A 202 9.30 18.11 4.40
CA LEU A 202 8.25 19.06 4.01
C LEU A 202 7.08 19.02 4.99
N LEU A 203 6.88 17.88 5.64
CA LEU A 203 5.82 17.63 6.60
C LEU A 203 6.36 16.79 7.74
N ARG A 204 5.74 16.92 8.91
CA ARG A 204 6.07 16.09 10.07
C ARG A 204 5.38 14.73 9.94
N PRO A 205 6.08 13.62 10.19
CA PRO A 205 5.44 12.32 10.35
C PRO A 205 4.59 12.30 11.63
N HIS A 206 3.68 11.34 11.73
CA HIS A 206 2.95 11.06 12.97
C HIS A 206 3.25 9.66 13.48
N THR A 207 3.07 9.43 14.77
CA THR A 207 2.99 8.08 15.35
C THR A 207 1.56 7.58 15.30
N PHE A 208 1.40 6.25 15.26
CA PHE A 208 0.10 5.61 15.29
C PHE A 208 0.00 4.65 16.49
N ASP A 209 -0.90 4.97 17.41
CA ASP A 209 -1.25 4.10 18.53
C ASP A 209 -2.42 3.18 18.15
N PHE A 210 -2.14 1.88 18.10
CA PHE A 210 -3.13 0.84 17.78
C PHE A 210 -3.95 0.38 18.99
N SER A 211 -3.60 0.81 20.21
CA SER A 211 -4.30 0.44 21.44
C SER A 211 -5.54 1.30 21.71
N VAL A 212 -5.64 2.45 21.03
CA VAL A 212 -6.75 3.38 21.14
C VAL A 212 -7.67 3.32 19.93
N VAL A 213 -8.84 3.94 20.05
CA VAL A 213 -9.77 4.06 18.93
C VAL A 213 -9.18 4.92 17.81
N PRO A 214 -9.58 4.72 16.54
CA PRO A 214 -9.08 5.47 15.38
C PRO A 214 -9.13 7.01 15.53
N SER A 215 -10.05 7.56 16.33
CA SER A 215 -10.13 9.00 16.57
C SER A 215 -9.03 9.57 17.49
N GLN A 216 -8.28 8.70 18.16
CA GLN A 216 -7.27 9.04 19.17
C GLN A 216 -5.86 8.54 18.81
N CYS A 217 -5.70 7.78 17.72
CA CYS A 217 -4.44 7.09 17.35
C CYS A 217 -3.21 7.98 17.17
N CYS A 218 -3.41 9.22 16.71
CA CYS A 218 -2.47 9.83 15.80
C CYS A 218 -1.90 11.12 16.39
N HIS A 219 -0.61 11.10 16.69
CA HIS A 219 0.12 12.21 17.32
C HIS A 219 1.28 12.63 16.42
N SER A 220 1.39 13.93 16.13
CA SER A 220 2.51 14.48 15.36
C SER A 220 3.83 14.27 16.12
N LEU A 221 4.86 13.85 15.39
CA LEU A 221 6.24 13.81 15.88
C LEU A 221 6.90 15.20 15.90
#